data_AF-A0A933GTD2-F1
#
_entry.id   AF-A0A933GTD2-F1
#
_cell.length_a   1.000
_cell.length_b   1.000
_cell.length_c   1.000
_cell.angle_alpha   90.00
_cell.angle_beta   90.00
_cell.angle_gamma   90.00
#
_symmetry.space_group_name_H-M   'P 1'
#
loop_
_entity.id
_entity.type
_entity.pdbx_description
1 polymer ?
#
loop_
_entity_poly.entity_id
_entity_poly.type
_entity_poly.pdbx_seq_one_letter_code
_entity_poly.pdbx_strand_id
1 'polypeptide(L)'
;MDTLRARCAVVAPAFLAVLATGALAGTNPGPDECWAEMVRLSKVHGVPAPLIAAVAHAESSWQQFARATGNYAGRYYNEGDLVESFDGGIGMMQITGDPISGIDHDRIRTDWKYNLEIGVRTLRFKYDYSWYVVSVINPRHGLPAVPNWFPRGDPEILENWWYGLICYNGYSPASTVAEVYLARAENPGAYRLHASDVTLG
;
A
#
# COMPACT_ATOMS: atom_id res chain seq x y z
N MET A 1 50.62 -43.44 -47.90
CA MET A 1 50.02 -44.21 -46.79
C MET A 1 50.17 -43.34 -45.55
N ASP A 2 49.37 -42.27 -45.49
CA ASP A 2 48.17 -42.20 -44.63
C ASP A 2 48.57 -42.30 -43.15
N THR A 3 48.40 -41.25 -42.35
CA THR A 3 47.06 -40.95 -41.85
C THR A 3 47.00 -39.57 -41.16
N LEU A 4 46.00 -38.80 -41.60
CA LEU A 4 45.01 -38.06 -40.80
C LEU A 4 45.47 -37.09 -39.68
N ARG A 5 45.27 -35.80 -40.01
CA ARG A 5 45.01 -34.70 -39.08
C ARG A 5 43.90 -35.08 -38.08
N ALA A 6 44.23 -35.26 -36.82
CA ALA A 6 43.25 -35.22 -35.73
C ALA A 6 43.10 -33.77 -35.27
N ARG A 7 42.08 -33.07 -35.78
CA ARG A 7 41.56 -31.86 -35.11
C ARG A 7 40.74 -32.34 -33.92
N CYS A 8 41.23 -32.07 -32.72
CA CYS A 8 40.51 -32.29 -31.49
C CYS A 8 39.30 -31.35 -31.45
N ALA A 9 38.12 -31.85 -31.82
CA ALA A 9 36.87 -31.12 -31.65
C ALA A 9 36.45 -31.26 -30.19
N VAL A 10 36.72 -30.21 -29.40
CA VAL A 10 36.15 -30.07 -28.06
C VAL A 10 34.66 -29.80 -28.23
N VAL A 11 33.84 -30.82 -28.06
CA VAL A 11 32.39 -30.67 -27.95
C VAL A 11 32.13 -30.06 -26.57
N ALA A 12 31.93 -28.75 -26.53
CA ALA A 12 31.40 -28.09 -25.34
C ALA A 12 29.96 -28.57 -25.12
N PRO A 13 29.59 -29.05 -23.92
CA PRO A 13 28.20 -29.34 -23.64
C PRO A 13 27.45 -28.01 -23.65
N ALA A 14 26.49 -27.87 -24.56
CA ALA A 14 25.51 -26.79 -24.51
C ALA A 14 24.67 -26.99 -23.24
N PHE A 15 25.09 -26.36 -22.14
CA PHE A 15 24.21 -26.14 -21.01
C PHE A 15 23.14 -25.15 -21.48
N LEU A 16 22.00 -25.70 -21.88
CA LEU A 16 20.77 -24.94 -22.00
C LEU A 16 20.38 -24.52 -20.57
N ALA A 17 20.86 -23.35 -20.15
CA ALA A 17 20.35 -22.69 -18.96
C ALA A 17 18.88 -22.36 -19.23
N VAL A 18 17.98 -23.22 -18.73
CA VAL A 18 16.58 -22.83 -18.55
C VAL A 18 16.61 -21.74 -17.48
N LEU A 19 16.62 -20.48 -17.91
CA LEU A 19 16.26 -19.37 -17.05
C LEU A 19 14.79 -19.59 -16.70
N ALA A 20 14.55 -20.20 -15.54
CA ALA A 20 13.23 -20.17 -14.92
C ALA A 20 12.97 -18.72 -14.47
N THR A 21 12.56 -17.85 -15.39
CA THR A 21 11.91 -16.59 -15.06
C THR A 21 10.46 -16.89 -14.68
N GLY A 22 10.30 -17.63 -13.59
CA GLY A 22 9.01 -17.78 -12.92
C GLY A 22 8.98 -16.82 -11.75
N ALA A 23 8.77 -15.53 -12.02
CA ALA A 23 8.19 -14.69 -10.98
C ALA A 23 6.86 -15.35 -10.62
N LEU A 24 6.72 -15.85 -9.39
CA LEU A 24 5.43 -16.34 -8.92
C LEU A 24 4.47 -15.16 -8.98
N ALA A 25 3.56 -15.18 -9.94
CA ALA A 25 2.51 -14.19 -10.07
C ALA A 25 1.70 -14.20 -8.77
N GLY A 26 1.76 -13.11 -8.01
CA GLY A 26 0.99 -12.97 -6.79
C GLY A 26 -0.49 -12.85 -7.11
N THR A 27 -1.35 -13.36 -6.21
CA THR A 27 -2.81 -13.25 -6.35
C THR A 27 -3.34 -12.34 -5.26
N ASN A 28 -4.18 -11.38 -5.63
CA ASN A 28 -4.85 -10.52 -4.66
C ASN A 28 -5.91 -11.30 -3.87
N PRO A 29 -6.12 -10.98 -2.59
CA PRO A 29 -7.27 -11.48 -1.84
C PRO A 29 -8.61 -11.05 -2.47
N GLY A 30 -9.66 -11.82 -2.16
CA GLY A 30 -11.03 -11.43 -2.48
C GLY A 30 -11.49 -10.22 -1.66
N PRO A 31 -12.43 -9.40 -2.16
CA PRO A 31 -12.92 -8.21 -1.45
C PRO A 31 -13.44 -8.49 -0.02
N ASP A 32 -14.14 -9.61 0.18
CA ASP A 32 -14.66 -10.00 1.50
C ASP A 32 -13.53 -10.38 2.47
N GLU A 33 -12.46 -11.00 1.97
CA GLU A 33 -11.28 -11.33 2.77
C GLU A 33 -10.51 -10.07 3.18
N CYS A 34 -10.33 -9.12 2.24
CA CYS A 34 -9.78 -7.79 2.55
C CYS A 34 -10.59 -7.11 3.65
N TRP A 35 -11.91 -7.03 3.48
CA TRP A 35 -12.78 -6.36 4.43
C TRP A 35 -12.75 -7.01 5.81
N ALA A 36 -12.80 -8.34 5.88
CA ALA A 36 -12.70 -9.08 7.13
C ALA A 36 -11.39 -8.77 7.87
N GLU A 37 -10.28 -8.70 7.14
CA GLU A 37 -8.98 -8.36 7.71
C GLU A 37 -8.90 -6.89 8.16
N MET A 38 -9.45 -5.95 7.40
CA MET A 38 -9.54 -4.53 7.80
C MET A 38 -10.37 -4.36 9.08
N VAL A 39 -11.49 -5.08 9.21
CA VAL A 39 -12.32 -5.08 10.43
C VAL A 39 -11.56 -5.69 11.62
N ARG A 40 -10.78 -6.75 11.39
CA ARG A 40 -9.91 -7.33 12.43
C ARG A 40 -8.88 -6.31 12.91
N LEU A 41 -8.13 -5.72 11.98
CA LEU A 41 -7.08 -4.73 12.28
C LEU A 41 -7.66 -3.47 12.92
N SER A 42 -8.86 -3.06 12.53
CA SER A 42 -9.58 -1.94 13.13
C SER A 42 -9.74 -2.11 14.64
N LYS A 43 -10.18 -3.30 15.08
CA LYS A 43 -10.33 -3.64 16.51
C LYS A 43 -8.99 -3.70 17.23
N VAL A 44 -7.94 -4.17 16.57
CA VAL A 44 -6.61 -4.34 17.17
C VAL A 44 -5.90 -2.99 17.36
N HIS A 45 -6.01 -2.07 16.39
CA HIS A 45 -5.24 -0.83 16.37
C HIS A 45 -6.05 0.43 16.66
N GLY A 46 -7.38 0.30 16.85
CA GLY A 46 -8.26 1.44 17.08
C GLY A 46 -8.25 2.43 15.91
N VAL A 47 -8.22 1.89 14.68
CA VAL A 47 -8.33 2.65 13.43
C VAL A 47 -9.66 2.27 12.79
N PRO A 48 -10.57 3.20 12.45
CA PRO A 48 -11.86 2.83 11.87
C PRO A 48 -11.69 2.04 10.55
N ALA A 49 -12.35 0.90 10.42
CA ALA A 49 -12.26 0.04 9.22
C ALA A 49 -12.57 0.77 7.90
N PRO A 50 -13.59 1.66 7.81
CA PRO A 50 -13.82 2.46 6.61
C PRO A 50 -12.63 3.34 6.22
N LEU A 51 -11.85 3.80 7.20
CA LEU A 51 -10.68 4.63 6.98
C LEU A 51 -9.50 3.80 6.46
N ILE A 52 -9.31 2.59 6.98
CA ILE A 52 -8.34 1.62 6.44
C ILE A 52 -8.67 1.32 4.96
N ALA A 53 -9.95 1.03 4.68
CA ALA A 53 -10.45 0.78 3.34
C ALA A 53 -10.21 1.97 2.39
N ALA A 54 -10.46 3.20 2.84
CA ALA A 54 -10.25 4.40 2.05
C ALA A 54 -8.76 4.60 1.71
N VAL A 55 -7.87 4.44 2.69
CA VAL A 55 -6.41 4.54 2.47
C VAL A 55 -5.94 3.46 1.49
N ALA A 56 -6.24 2.19 1.74
CA ALA A 56 -5.87 1.10 0.84
C ALA A 56 -6.37 1.32 -0.60
N HIS A 57 -7.55 1.94 -0.75
CA HIS A 57 -8.12 2.23 -2.06
C HIS A 57 -7.36 3.35 -2.76
N ALA A 58 -7.10 4.45 -2.05
CA ALA A 58 -6.37 5.58 -2.59
C ALA A 58 -4.91 5.22 -2.96
N GLU A 59 -4.28 4.35 -2.16
CA GLU A 59 -2.89 3.92 -2.37
C GLU A 59 -2.73 2.94 -3.54
N SER A 60 -3.64 1.97 -3.69
CA SER A 60 -3.46 0.88 -4.66
C SER A 60 -4.74 0.29 -5.24
N SER A 61 -5.91 0.85 -4.92
CA SER A 61 -7.21 0.20 -5.20
C SER A 61 -7.32 -1.21 -4.60
N TRP A 62 -6.78 -1.38 -3.38
CA TRP A 62 -6.72 -2.66 -2.64
C TRP A 62 -5.88 -3.74 -3.35
N GLN A 63 -4.81 -3.35 -4.03
CA GLN A 63 -3.97 -4.26 -4.81
C GLN A 63 -2.59 -4.41 -4.16
N GLN A 64 -2.27 -5.64 -3.77
CA GLN A 64 -0.88 -6.02 -3.51
C GLN A 64 -0.16 -6.30 -4.83
N PHE A 65 -0.84 -6.96 -5.76
CA PHE A 65 -0.29 -7.37 -7.05
C PHE A 65 -1.10 -6.77 -8.20
N ALA A 66 -0.47 -6.49 -9.33
CA ALA A 66 -1.12 -5.93 -10.51
C ALA A 66 -2.18 -6.92 -11.05
N ARG A 67 -3.42 -6.44 -11.25
CA ARG A 67 -4.54 -7.27 -11.71
C ARG A 67 -4.52 -7.59 -13.20
N ALA A 68 -3.78 -6.81 -13.99
CA ALA A 68 -3.61 -6.99 -15.41
C ALA A 68 -2.25 -6.43 -15.82
N THR A 69 -1.78 -6.78 -17.01
CA THR A 69 -0.61 -6.13 -17.61
C THR A 69 -0.98 -4.72 -18.04
N GLY A 70 -0.23 -3.71 -17.59
CA GLY A 70 -0.54 -2.31 -17.88
C GLY A 70 0.26 -1.32 -17.05
N ASN A 71 -0.06 -0.03 -17.23
CA ASN A 71 0.54 1.04 -16.43
C ASN A 71 -0.23 1.27 -15.12
N TYR A 72 0.43 1.10 -13.98
CA TYR A 72 -0.08 1.41 -12.64
C TYR A 72 0.88 2.38 -11.95
N ALA A 73 0.37 3.40 -11.26
CA ALA A 73 1.21 4.35 -10.48
C ALA A 73 2.46 4.88 -11.24
N GLY A 74 2.36 5.09 -12.55
CA GLY A 74 3.47 5.58 -13.39
C GLY A 74 4.52 4.54 -13.82
N ARG A 75 4.29 3.24 -13.58
CA ARG A 75 5.14 2.12 -14.03
C ARG A 75 4.33 1.07 -14.80
N TYR A 76 4.99 0.39 -15.73
CA TYR A 76 4.41 -0.75 -16.45
C TYR A 76 4.64 -2.05 -15.66
N TYR A 77 3.59 -2.85 -15.50
CA TYR A 77 3.59 -4.13 -14.78
C TYR A 77 3.01 -5.22 -15.66
N ASN A 78 3.42 -6.46 -15.40
CA ASN A 78 2.69 -7.65 -15.83
C ASN A 78 1.66 -8.03 -14.77
N GLU A 79 0.61 -8.74 -15.18
CA GLU A 79 -0.33 -9.35 -14.24
C GLU A 79 0.40 -10.21 -13.20
N GLY A 80 0.06 -10.01 -11.92
CA GLY A 80 0.66 -10.69 -10.78
C GLY A 80 1.97 -10.11 -10.28
N ASP A 81 2.55 -9.09 -10.95
CA ASP A 81 3.70 -8.36 -10.42
C ASP A 81 3.29 -7.60 -9.14
N LEU A 82 4.20 -7.51 -8.17
CA LEU A 82 4.01 -6.64 -7.00
C LEU A 82 3.83 -5.18 -7.43
N VAL A 83 2.84 -4.50 -6.86
CA VAL A 83 2.64 -3.05 -7.08
C VAL A 83 3.68 -2.28 -6.26
N GLU A 84 4.62 -1.59 -6.92
CA GLU A 84 5.63 -0.73 -6.28
C GLU A 84 5.72 0.66 -6.94
N SER A 85 5.30 1.73 -6.26
CA SER A 85 5.37 3.08 -6.83
C SER A 85 6.81 3.53 -7.11
N PHE A 86 6.96 4.58 -7.93
CA PHE A 86 8.26 5.15 -8.27
C PHE A 86 9.05 5.65 -7.05
N ASP A 87 8.36 6.15 -6.03
CA ASP A 87 8.92 6.61 -4.76
C ASP A 87 9.14 5.48 -3.74
N GLY A 88 8.94 4.22 -4.13
CA GLY A 88 9.29 3.04 -3.34
C GLY A 88 8.19 2.55 -2.39
N GLY A 89 6.94 2.96 -2.61
CA GLY A 89 5.78 2.46 -1.88
C GLY A 89 5.45 1.05 -2.29
N ILE A 90 5.31 0.15 -1.31
CA ILE A 90 5.15 -1.29 -1.55
C ILE A 90 3.71 -1.74 -1.27
N GLY A 91 3.09 -2.39 -2.26
CA GLY A 91 1.88 -3.20 -2.10
C GLY A 91 0.61 -2.42 -1.73
N MET A 92 -0.32 -3.09 -1.07
CA MET A 92 -1.69 -2.61 -0.86
C MET A 92 -1.79 -1.24 -0.19
N MET A 93 -0.94 -0.98 0.79
CA MET A 93 -0.94 0.26 1.57
C MET A 93 0.22 1.20 1.18
N GLN A 94 0.92 0.90 0.08
CA GLN A 94 2.06 1.66 -0.46
C GLN A 94 3.09 2.06 0.61
N ILE A 95 3.55 1.07 1.38
CA ILE A 95 4.44 1.31 2.53
C ILE A 95 5.80 1.84 2.05
N THR A 96 6.15 3.06 2.48
CA THR A 96 7.42 3.73 2.19
C THR A 96 8.26 3.85 3.48
N GLY A 97 9.13 2.88 3.73
CA GLY A 97 10.07 2.89 4.87
C GLY A 97 9.43 2.80 6.28
N ASP A 98 10.28 2.89 7.30
CA ASP A 98 9.96 2.49 8.68
C ASP A 98 9.80 3.70 9.64
N PRO A 99 8.58 4.24 9.87
CA PRO A 99 8.29 4.85 11.16
C PRO A 99 8.19 3.79 12.28
N ILE A 100 8.09 2.52 11.90
CA ILE A 100 7.88 1.39 12.79
C ILE A 100 9.11 0.48 12.75
N SER A 101 9.80 0.36 13.89
CA SER A 101 10.94 -0.55 14.02
C SER A 101 10.55 -2.03 13.90
N GLY A 102 11.44 -2.85 13.35
CA GLY A 102 11.28 -4.31 13.30
C GLY A 102 10.37 -4.82 12.17
N ILE A 103 10.26 -4.06 11.09
CA ILE A 103 9.53 -4.46 9.90
C ILE A 103 10.34 -5.48 9.09
N ASP A 104 9.67 -6.55 8.66
CA ASP A 104 10.18 -7.51 7.69
C ASP A 104 9.81 -7.06 6.27
N HIS A 105 10.74 -6.38 5.60
CA HIS A 105 10.53 -5.81 4.27
C HIS A 105 10.26 -6.86 3.19
N ASP A 106 10.79 -8.08 3.33
CA ASP A 106 10.54 -9.16 2.38
C ASP A 106 9.12 -9.72 2.54
N ARG A 107 8.63 -9.76 3.79
CA ARG A 107 7.25 -10.15 4.07
C ARG A 107 6.23 -9.12 3.57
N ILE A 108 6.52 -7.81 3.63
CA ILE A 108 5.62 -6.76 3.10
C ILE A 108 5.32 -6.97 1.61
N ARG A 109 6.28 -7.51 0.86
CA ARG A 109 6.16 -7.74 -0.59
C ARG A 109 5.28 -8.94 -0.93
N THR A 110 5.26 -9.95 -0.08
CA THR A 110 4.67 -11.26 -0.40
C THR A 110 3.39 -11.58 0.38
N ASP A 111 3.21 -10.98 1.56
CA ASP A 111 2.08 -11.18 2.45
C ASP A 111 1.23 -9.90 2.51
N TRP A 112 0.11 -9.91 1.78
CA TRP A 112 -0.80 -8.75 1.75
C TRP A 112 -1.40 -8.43 3.11
N LYS A 113 -1.59 -9.42 4.01
CA LYS A 113 -2.13 -9.17 5.37
C LYS A 113 -1.09 -8.45 6.20
N TYR A 114 0.18 -8.85 6.08
CA TYR A 114 1.27 -8.15 6.73
C TYR A 114 1.47 -6.74 6.17
N ASN A 115 1.41 -6.56 4.84
CA ASN A 115 1.42 -5.23 4.22
C ASN A 115 0.32 -4.32 4.79
N LEU A 116 -0.91 -4.84 4.84
CA LEU A 116 -2.07 -4.15 5.38
C LEU A 116 -1.88 -3.81 6.87
N GLU A 117 -1.43 -4.76 7.68
CA GLU A 117 -1.15 -4.55 9.11
C GLU A 117 -0.10 -3.44 9.34
N ILE A 118 1.01 -3.47 8.59
CA ILE A 118 2.03 -2.42 8.67
C ILE A 118 1.47 -1.05 8.25
N GLY A 119 0.63 -1.00 7.23
CA GLY A 119 -0.06 0.23 6.82
C GLY A 119 -0.99 0.77 7.89
N VAL A 120 -1.80 -0.09 8.51
CA VAL A 120 -2.71 0.30 9.60
C VAL A 120 -1.94 0.79 10.81
N ARG A 121 -0.85 0.13 11.19
CA ARG A 121 0.01 0.58 12.29
C ARG A 121 0.67 1.91 11.97
N THR A 122 1.11 2.11 10.73
CA THR A 122 1.71 3.38 10.26
C THR A 122 0.68 4.49 10.33
N LEU A 123 -0.53 4.27 9.83
CA LEU A 123 -1.64 5.21 9.91
C LEU A 123 -1.99 5.57 11.36
N ARG A 124 -2.03 4.58 12.26
CA ARG A 124 -2.23 4.85 13.69
C ARG A 124 -1.11 5.70 14.26
N PHE A 125 0.15 5.37 13.97
CA PHE A 125 1.30 6.16 14.37
C PHE A 125 1.21 7.59 13.83
N LYS A 126 0.81 7.78 12.57
CA LYS A 126 0.69 9.10 11.94
C LYS A 126 -0.44 9.92 12.57
N TYR A 127 -1.56 9.31 12.88
CA TYR A 127 -2.61 9.93 13.69
C TYR A 127 -2.05 10.37 15.05
N ASP A 128 -1.33 9.48 15.73
CA ASP A 128 -0.74 9.77 17.04
C ASP A 128 0.32 10.87 16.98
N TYR A 129 1.14 10.88 15.94
CA TYR A 129 2.23 11.83 15.72
C TYR A 129 1.73 13.18 15.21
N SER A 130 0.66 13.19 14.41
CA SER A 130 0.10 14.42 13.84
C SER A 130 -0.29 15.43 14.92
N TRP A 131 -0.78 14.94 16.06
CA TRP A 131 -1.06 15.76 17.23
C TRP A 131 0.19 16.51 17.73
N TYR A 132 1.32 15.81 17.81
CA TYR A 132 2.60 16.42 18.19
C TYR A 132 3.07 17.45 17.15
N VAL A 133 3.08 17.09 15.87
CA VAL A 133 3.56 17.97 14.79
C VAL A 133 2.75 19.25 14.70
N VAL A 134 1.43 19.16 14.79
CA VAL A 134 0.54 20.30 14.71
C VAL A 134 0.73 21.25 15.90
N SER A 135 1.02 20.70 17.08
CA SER A 135 1.27 21.50 18.30
C SER A 135 2.66 22.15 18.37
N VAL A 136 3.66 21.67 17.60
CA VAL A 136 5.07 22.09 17.73
C VAL A 136 5.70 22.62 16.44
N ILE A 137 5.27 22.17 15.25
CA ILE A 137 5.96 22.35 13.96
C ILE A 137 5.02 22.98 12.92
N ASN A 138 4.53 24.17 13.24
CA ASN A 138 3.54 24.90 12.43
C ASN A 138 4.04 25.42 11.06
N PRO A 139 5.21 26.10 10.96
CA PRO A 139 5.46 26.88 9.75
C PRO A 139 6.10 26.09 8.60
N ARG A 140 6.66 24.90 8.85
CA ARG A 140 7.49 24.20 7.84
C ARG A 140 6.69 23.52 6.73
N HIS A 141 5.40 23.26 6.94
CA HIS A 141 4.54 22.53 6.01
C HIS A 141 3.27 23.29 5.59
N GLY A 142 3.14 24.57 5.96
CA GLY A 142 1.99 25.40 5.57
C GLY A 142 0.64 24.97 6.15
N LEU A 143 0.64 24.11 7.18
CA LEU A 143 -0.57 23.66 7.86
C LEU A 143 -1.02 24.69 8.91
N PRO A 144 -2.34 24.90 9.07
CA PRO A 144 -2.85 25.81 10.09
C PRO A 144 -2.52 25.29 11.49
N ALA A 145 -2.18 26.22 12.39
CA ALA A 145 -1.93 25.91 13.77
C ALA A 145 -3.18 25.37 14.45
N VAL A 146 -3.10 24.17 15.03
CA VAL A 146 -4.10 23.76 16.00
C VAL A 146 -3.58 24.14 17.38
N PRO A 147 -4.35 24.90 18.17
CA PRO A 147 -3.92 25.26 19.50
C PRO A 147 -3.65 24.03 20.36
N ASN A 148 -2.65 24.11 21.23
CA ASN A 148 -2.30 23.04 22.18
C ASN A 148 -3.42 22.65 23.16
N TRP A 149 -4.47 23.47 23.27
CA TRP A 149 -5.67 23.19 24.05
C TRP A 149 -6.76 22.43 23.29
N PHE A 150 -6.66 22.32 21.96
CA PHE A 150 -7.58 21.47 21.22
C PHE A 150 -7.34 20.04 21.71
N PRO A 151 -8.34 19.31 22.17
CA PRO A 151 -8.10 17.95 22.61
C PRO A 151 -7.70 17.10 21.41
N ARG A 152 -6.79 16.15 21.62
CA ARG A 152 -6.69 15.00 20.71
C ARG A 152 -8.09 14.42 20.60
N GLY A 153 -8.68 14.52 19.42
CA GLY A 153 -10.05 14.08 19.19
C GLY A 153 -10.20 12.57 19.46
N ASP A 154 -11.43 12.12 19.67
CA ASP A 154 -11.74 10.70 19.77
C ASP A 154 -11.40 9.99 18.44
N PRO A 155 -10.55 8.93 18.43
CA PRO A 155 -10.26 8.15 17.24
C PRO A 155 -11.46 7.38 16.68
N GLU A 156 -12.58 7.28 17.40
CA GLU A 156 -13.83 6.74 16.86
C GLU A 156 -14.57 7.74 15.96
N ILE A 157 -14.28 9.05 16.12
CA ILE A 157 -14.82 10.10 15.27
C ILE A 157 -13.89 10.28 14.08
N LEU A 158 -14.44 10.12 12.88
CA LEU A 158 -13.65 9.99 11.66
C LEU A 158 -12.98 11.31 11.25
N GLU A 159 -13.64 12.44 11.49
CA GLU A 159 -13.15 13.78 11.21
C GLU A 159 -11.86 14.09 11.97
N ASN A 160 -11.66 13.46 13.14
CA ASN A 160 -10.44 13.64 13.93
C ASN A 160 -9.20 13.05 13.24
N TRP A 161 -9.37 12.20 12.23
CA TRP A 161 -8.27 11.59 11.48
C TRP A 161 -7.68 12.46 10.38
N TRP A 162 -8.27 13.62 10.08
CA TRP A 162 -7.84 14.53 9.02
C TRP A 162 -6.32 14.75 8.99
N TYR A 163 -5.73 15.09 10.14
CA TYR A 163 -4.29 15.31 10.23
C TYR A 163 -3.46 14.02 10.11
N GLY A 164 -3.99 12.89 10.59
CA GLY A 164 -3.36 11.57 10.42
C GLY A 164 -3.26 11.18 8.95
N LEU A 165 -4.32 11.44 8.16
CA LEU A 165 -4.36 11.18 6.73
C LEU A 165 -3.35 12.05 5.96
N ILE A 166 -3.28 13.35 6.26
CA ILE A 166 -2.28 14.25 5.67
C ILE A 166 -0.86 13.77 6.00
N CYS A 167 -0.61 13.34 7.23
CA CYS A 167 0.70 12.84 7.65
C CYS A 167 1.05 11.48 7.01
N TYR A 168 0.05 10.65 6.70
CA TYR A 168 0.23 9.39 5.97
C TYR A 168 0.70 9.65 4.54
N ASN A 169 0.03 10.58 3.84
CA ASN A 169 0.38 11.05 2.49
C ASN A 169 1.61 11.99 2.44
N GLY A 170 2.51 11.91 3.43
CA GLY A 170 3.77 12.69 3.43
C GLY A 170 3.61 14.21 3.46
N TYR A 171 2.51 14.75 4.01
CA TYR A 171 2.20 16.19 4.04
C TYR A 171 1.95 16.83 2.67
N SER A 172 1.72 16.04 1.63
CA SER A 172 1.31 16.58 0.34
C SER A 172 -0.12 17.16 0.45
N PRO A 173 -0.33 18.45 0.13
CA PRO A 173 -1.65 19.08 0.17
C PRO A 173 -2.59 18.60 -0.96
N ALA A 174 -2.12 17.73 -1.87
CA ALA A 174 -2.96 17.05 -2.87
C ALA A 174 -3.72 15.91 -2.20
N SER A 175 -4.90 16.24 -1.68
CA SER A 175 -5.71 15.47 -0.75
C SER A 175 -6.43 14.25 -1.33
N THR A 176 -5.83 13.41 -2.18
CA THR A 176 -6.54 12.24 -2.75
C THR A 176 -7.12 11.30 -1.68
N VAL A 177 -6.34 10.98 -0.62
CA VAL A 177 -6.80 10.11 0.47
C VAL A 177 -7.91 10.76 1.30
N ALA A 178 -7.75 12.03 1.64
CA ALA A 178 -8.71 12.77 2.46
C ALA A 178 -9.96 13.18 1.67
N GLU A 179 -9.85 13.44 0.36
CA GLU A 179 -10.94 13.71 -0.57
C GLU A 179 -11.77 12.45 -0.83
N VAL A 180 -11.13 11.30 -1.09
CA VAL A 180 -11.81 10.00 -1.19
C VAL A 180 -12.59 9.72 0.10
N TYR A 181 -12.02 10.09 1.25
CA TYR A 181 -12.68 9.94 2.53
C TYR A 181 -13.86 10.92 2.73
N LEU A 182 -13.68 12.22 2.47
CA LEU A 182 -14.74 13.23 2.58
C LEU A 182 -15.90 12.94 1.63
N ALA A 183 -15.62 12.56 0.39
CA ALA A 183 -16.63 12.12 -0.57
C ALA A 183 -17.44 10.91 -0.07
N ARG A 184 -16.82 10.03 0.72
CA ARG A 184 -17.47 8.85 1.31
C ARG A 184 -18.24 9.16 2.59
N ALA A 185 -17.78 10.11 3.40
CA ALA A 185 -18.48 10.59 4.60
C ALA A 185 -19.75 11.39 4.24
N GLU A 186 -19.73 12.15 3.15
CA GLU A 186 -20.88 12.90 2.64
C GLU A 186 -21.96 12.01 1.99
N ASN A 187 -21.61 10.78 1.61
CA ASN A 187 -22.55 9.84 0.98
C ASN A 187 -22.38 8.39 1.49
N PRO A 188 -22.77 8.09 2.73
CA PRO A 188 -22.59 6.78 3.37
C PRO A 188 -23.38 5.64 2.68
N GLY A 189 -24.40 5.98 1.87
CA GLY A 189 -25.22 5.03 1.10
C GLY A 189 -24.71 4.71 -0.31
N ALA A 190 -23.85 5.57 -0.90
CA ALA A 190 -23.35 5.37 -2.26
C ALA A 190 -22.36 4.20 -2.40
N TYR A 191 -21.83 3.69 -1.29
CA TYR A 191 -20.81 2.64 -1.30
C TYR A 191 -21.02 1.62 -0.17
N ARG A 192 -22.28 1.18 0.04
CA ARG A 192 -22.49 -0.23 0.39
C ARG A 192 -21.85 -1.00 -0.76
N LEU A 193 -20.66 -1.54 -0.54
CA LEU A 193 -20.01 -2.39 -1.53
C LEU A 193 -20.96 -3.56 -1.79
N HIS A 194 -21.77 -3.43 -2.84
CA HIS A 194 -22.30 -4.59 -3.51
C HIS A 194 -21.09 -5.16 -4.27
N ALA A 195 -20.95 -6.48 -4.29
CA ALA A 195 -19.87 -7.16 -4.99
C ALA A 195 -19.76 -6.74 -6.49
N SER A 196 -20.77 -6.05 -7.04
CA SER A 196 -20.82 -5.42 -8.35
C SER A 196 -19.90 -4.21 -8.54
N ASP A 197 -19.48 -3.53 -7.47
CA ASP A 197 -18.72 -2.26 -7.57
C ASP A 197 -17.20 -2.50 -7.68
N VAL A 198 -16.78 -3.77 -7.64
CA VAL A 198 -15.39 -4.22 -7.89
C VAL A 198 -15.17 -4.55 -9.38
N THR A 199 -16.14 -4.26 -10.23
CA THR A 199 -16.07 -4.53 -11.67
C THR A 199 -16.25 -3.26 -12.51
N LEU A 200 -15.24 -3.07 -13.38
CA LEU A 200 -15.22 -2.36 -14.67
C LEU A 200 -14.83 -0.88 -14.68
N GLY A 201 -13.60 -0.69 -15.14
CA GLY A 201 -12.94 0.53 -15.61
C GLY A 201 -11.53 0.18 -16.04
#